data_AF-A0A4P6PBR4-F1
#
_entry.id   AF-A0A4P6PBR4-F1
#
_cell.length_a   1.000
_cell.length_b   1.000
_cell.length_c   1.000
_cell.angle_alpha   90.00
_cell.angle_beta   90.00
_cell.angle_gamma   90.00
#
_symmetry.space_group_name_H-M   'P 1'
#
loop_
_entity.id
_entity.type
_entity.pdbx_description
1 polymer ?
#
loop_
_entity_poly.entity_id
_entity_poly.type
_entity_poly.pdbx_seq_one_letter_code
_entity_poly.pdbx_strand_id
1 'polypeptide(L)'
;MDVDFTRFDESVQAIFTCLLANYPVASPIGFADVFPQEQADTEKREAHIGVIAYLKHENLIAHETGSASSFILTKSGLALIGKDMDSHIWNLLNDD
;
A
#
# COMPACT_ATOMS: atom_id res chain seq x y z
N MET A 1 -9.43 12.70 -5.41
CA MET A 1 -8.05 12.22 -5.61
C MET A 1 -8.19 10.76 -5.97
N ASP A 2 -8.14 10.43 -7.25
CA ASP A 2 -8.08 9.04 -7.69
C ASP A 2 -6.63 8.77 -8.07
N VAL A 3 -5.96 8.01 -7.22
CA VAL A 3 -4.67 7.41 -7.56
C VAL A 3 -5.02 6.21 -8.42
N ASP A 4 -4.55 6.16 -9.66
CA ASP A 4 -4.91 5.10 -10.60
C ASP A 4 -4.11 3.83 -10.27
N PHE A 5 -4.64 3.08 -9.33
CA PHE A 5 -4.06 1.83 -8.89
C PHE A 5 -4.34 0.66 -9.84
N THR A 6 -5.00 0.83 -10.99
CA THR A 6 -5.44 -0.28 -11.87
C THR A 6 -4.33 -1.21 -12.38
N ARG A 7 -3.06 -0.77 -12.30
CA ARG A 7 -1.88 -1.61 -12.59
C ARG A 7 -1.41 -2.46 -11.41
N PHE A 8 -1.87 -2.15 -10.21
CA PHE A 8 -1.53 -2.83 -8.97
C PHE A 8 -2.66 -3.78 -8.58
N ASP A 9 -2.27 -4.94 -8.08
CA ASP A 9 -3.18 -5.94 -7.51
C ASP A 9 -4.11 -5.30 -6.46
N GLU A 10 -5.36 -5.76 -6.37
CA GLU A 10 -6.37 -5.24 -5.43
C GLU A 10 -5.82 -5.15 -4.00
N SER A 11 -4.99 -6.12 -3.63
CA SER A 11 -4.26 -6.19 -2.37
C SER A 11 -3.39 -4.96 -2.13
N VAL A 12 -2.63 -4.55 -3.15
CA VAL A 12 -1.69 -3.43 -3.08
C VAL A 12 -2.45 -2.12 -2.92
N GLN A 13 -3.56 -1.95 -3.65
CA GLN A 13 -4.38 -0.75 -3.54
C GLN A 13 -4.96 -0.61 -2.12
N ALA A 14 -5.48 -1.71 -1.56
CA ALA A 14 -6.03 -1.71 -0.20
C ALA A 14 -4.96 -1.34 0.84
N ILE A 15 -3.76 -1.92 0.75
CA ILE A 15 -2.63 -1.63 1.64
C ILE A 15 -2.25 -0.15 1.56
N PHE A 16 -2.02 0.38 0.36
CA PHE A 16 -1.60 1.77 0.19
C PHE A 16 -2.70 2.75 0.59
N THR A 17 -3.97 2.47 0.27
CA THR A 17 -5.10 3.31 0.66
C THR A 17 -5.20 3.42 2.18
N CYS A 18 -5.07 2.30 2.89
CA CYS A 18 -5.10 2.29 4.35
C CYS A 18 -3.91 3.08 4.94
N LEU A 19 -2.71 2.89 4.39
CA LEU A 19 -1.49 3.60 4.81
C LEU A 19 -1.57 5.11 4.55
N LEU A 20 -2.12 5.52 3.41
CA LEU A 20 -2.31 6.93 3.05
C LEU A 20 -3.39 7.60 3.92
N ALA A 21 -4.46 6.89 4.28
CA ALA A 21 -5.51 7.43 5.14
C ALA A 21 -4.99 7.85 6.53
N ASN A 22 -3.86 7.28 6.96
CA ASN A 22 -3.22 7.61 8.23
C ASN A 22 -2.11 8.68 8.09
N TYR A 23 -1.70 9.04 6.87
CA TYR A 23 -0.66 10.03 6.61
C TYR A 23 -1.08 11.45 7.06
N PRO A 24 -0.18 12.32 7.56
CA PRO A 24 1.29 12.16 7.74
C PRO A 24 1.72 11.41 8.99
N VAL A 25 0.77 10.95 9.81
CA VAL A 25 1.09 10.17 11.01
C VAL A 25 1.46 8.76 10.56
N ALA A 26 2.70 8.34 10.81
CA ALA A 26 3.12 6.97 10.54
C ALA A 26 2.44 6.02 11.54
N SER A 27 1.17 5.72 11.30
CA SER A 27 0.42 4.74 12.09
C SER A 27 0.79 3.34 11.60
N PRO A 28 1.17 2.43 12.50
CA PRO A 28 1.33 1.02 12.17
C PRO A 28 -0.01 0.42 11.76
N ILE A 29 -0.07 -0.15 10.56
CA ILE A 29 -1.26 -0.84 10.04
C ILE A 29 -0.96 -2.33 9.99
N GLY A 30 -1.84 -3.14 10.57
CA GLY A 30 -1.74 -4.59 10.52
C GLY A 30 -2.51 -5.19 9.35
N PHE A 31 -2.28 -6.48 9.09
CA PHE A 31 -3.07 -7.24 8.12
C PHE A 31 -4.58 -7.14 8.40
N ALA A 32 -4.95 -7.21 9.68
CA ALA A 32 -6.33 -7.15 10.15
C ALA A 32 -7.05 -5.84 9.80
N ASP A 33 -6.31 -4.74 9.75
CA ASP A 33 -6.84 -3.42 9.44
C ASP A 33 -7.11 -3.24 7.94
N VAL A 34 -6.31 -3.91 7.09
CA VAL A 34 -6.46 -3.85 5.63
C VAL A 34 -7.45 -4.89 5.12
N PHE A 35 -7.39 -6.12 5.65
CA PHE A 35 -8.20 -7.25 5.18
C PHE A 35 -8.97 -7.90 6.34
N PRO A 36 -9.94 -7.18 6.96
CA PRO A 36 -10.67 -7.67 8.13
C PRO A 36 -11.50 -8.92 7.84
N GLN A 37 -12.06 -9.05 6.62
CA GLN A 37 -12.90 -10.19 6.24
C GLN A 37 -12.10 -11.41 5.77
N GLU A 38 -10.83 -11.23 5.45
CA GLU A 38 -9.99 -12.26 4.82
C GLU A 38 -9.07 -12.94 5.83
N GLN A 39 -9.15 -12.54 7.11
CA GLN A 39 -8.46 -13.23 8.20
C GLN A 39 -8.87 -14.70 8.33
N ALA A 40 -10.13 -15.02 8.03
CA ALA A 40 -10.68 -16.37 8.12
C ALA A 40 -10.47 -17.19 6.84
N ASP A 41 -10.14 -16.54 5.72
CA ASP A 41 -9.89 -17.19 4.43
C ASP A 41 -8.38 -17.44 4.28
N THR A 42 -7.98 -18.69 4.45
CA THR A 42 -6.55 -19.06 4.50
C THR A 42 -5.86 -18.86 3.14
N GLU A 43 -6.57 -19.13 2.05
CA GLU A 43 -6.02 -19.08 0.69
C GLU A 43 -5.79 -17.62 0.25
N LYS A 44 -6.78 -16.75 0.51
CA LYS A 44 -6.63 -15.31 0.26
C LYS A 44 -5.59 -14.66 1.16
N ARG A 45 -5.55 -15.08 2.43
CA ARG A 45 -4.54 -14.60 3.38
C ARG A 45 -3.11 -14.90 2.91
N GLU A 46 -2.85 -16.09 2.38
CA GLU A 46 -1.53 -16.43 1.83
C GLU A 46 -1.16 -15.57 0.62
N ALA A 47 -2.11 -15.33 -0.29
CA ALA A 47 -1.90 -14.45 -1.43
C ALA A 47 -1.52 -13.02 -1.00
N HIS A 48 -2.29 -12.44 -0.07
CA HIS A 48 -2.01 -11.09 0.46
C HIS A 48 -0.71 -11.01 1.26
N ILE A 49 -0.35 -12.05 2.02
CA ILE A 49 0.95 -12.13 2.69
C ILE A 49 2.10 -12.11 1.66
N GLY A 50 1.93 -12.80 0.53
CA GLY A 50 2.88 -12.76 -0.58
C GLY A 50 3.06 -11.34 -1.14
N VAL A 51 1.96 -10.61 -1.31
CA VAL A 51 1.98 -9.20 -1.75
C VAL A 51 2.70 -8.31 -0.72
N ILE A 52 2.40 -8.45 0.57
CA ILE A 52 3.06 -7.69 1.64
C ILE A 52 4.58 -7.96 1.64
N ALA A 53 4.97 -9.23 1.49
CA ALA A 53 6.37 -9.62 1.41
C ALA A 53 7.08 -9.00 0.19
N TYR A 54 6.39 -8.94 -0.95
CA TYR A 54 6.89 -8.28 -2.16
C TYR A 54 7.05 -6.76 -1.96
N LEU A 55 6.03 -6.06 -1.46
CA LEU A 55 6.09 -4.61 -1.19
C LEU A 55 7.19 -4.26 -0.19
N LYS A 56 7.45 -5.15 0.78
CA LYS A 56 8.56 -5.04 1.72
C LYS A 56 9.91 -5.23 1.01
N HIS A 57 10.02 -6.23 0.13
CA HIS A 57 11.25 -6.48 -0.63
C HIS A 57 11.62 -5.28 -1.50
N GLU A 58 10.63 -4.68 -2.16
CA GLU A 58 10.76 -3.45 -2.95
C GLU A 58 10.94 -2.18 -2.11
N ASN A 59 11.03 -2.31 -0.78
CA ASN A 59 11.21 -1.21 0.17
C ASN A 59 10.11 -0.15 0.09
N LEU A 60 8.89 -0.52 -0.32
CA LEU A 60 7.72 0.37 -0.41
C LEU A 60 6.98 0.48 0.93
N ILE A 61 6.99 -0.61 1.69
CA ILE A 61 6.51 -0.67 3.08
C ILE A 61 7.60 -1.24 3.98
N ALA A 62 7.59 -0.87 5.25
CA ALA A 62 8.50 -1.40 6.26
C ALA A 62 7.73 -1.85 7.49
N HIS A 63 8.25 -2.84 8.24
CA HIS A 63 7.66 -3.16 9.54
C HIS A 63 7.91 -2.02 10.51
N GLU A 64 6.93 -1.73 11.36
CA GLU A 64 7.16 -0.84 12.48
C GLU A 64 8.18 -1.47 13.43
N THR A 65 9.10 -0.65 13.95
CA THR A 65 10.12 -1.12 14.90
C THR A 65 9.43 -1.52 16.20
N GLY A 66 9.26 -2.83 16.41
CA GLY A 66 8.59 -3.39 17.59
C GLY A 66 7.33 -4.22 17.30
N SER A 67 6.83 -4.20 16.05
CA SER A 67 5.70 -5.04 15.63
C SER A 67 6.08 -5.91 14.43
N ALA A 68 6.02 -7.23 14.62
CA ALA A 68 6.16 -8.19 13.52
C ALA A 68 4.90 -8.24 12.63
N SER A 69 3.79 -7.66 13.10
CA SER A 69 2.46 -7.80 12.48
C SER A 69 1.96 -6.51 11.82
N SER A 70 2.68 -5.41 12.00
CA SER A 70 2.30 -4.09 11.49
C SER A 70 3.36 -3.53 10.55
N PHE A 71 2.91 -2.75 9.57
CA PHE A 71 3.75 -2.11 8.58
C PHE A 71 3.36 -0.64 8.41
N ILE A 72 4.34 0.14 7.96
CA ILE A 72 4.28 1.58 7.72
C ILE A 72 4.74 1.89 6.30
N LEU A 73 4.28 3.03 5.78
CA LEU A 73 4.69 3.52 4.47
C LEU A 73 6.12 4.05 4.52
N THR A 74 6.99 3.61 3.59
CA THR A 74 8.34 4.17 3.47
C THR A 74 8.33 5.43 2.60
N LYS A 75 9.45 6.17 2.61
CA LYS A 75 9.66 7.27 1.66
C LYS A 75 9.60 6.79 0.20
N SER A 76 10.05 5.57 -0.10
CA SER A 76 10.01 5.01 -1.46
C SER A 76 8.58 4.64 -1.86
N GLY A 77 7.78 4.07 -0.96
CA GLY A 77 6.36 3.81 -1.20
C GLY A 77 5.56 5.09 -1.41
N LEU A 78 5.82 6.10 -0.56
CA LEU A 78 5.23 7.43 -0.72
C LEU A 78 5.67 8.09 -2.04
N ALA A 79 6.94 7.95 -2.43
CA ALA A 79 7.44 8.47 -3.69
C ALA A 79 6.87 7.71 -4.90
N LEU A 80 6.61 6.40 -4.80
CA LEU A 80 5.94 5.64 -5.86
C LEU A 80 4.51 6.16 -6.06
N ILE A 81 3.76 6.31 -4.97
CA ILE A 81 2.40 6.88 -4.99
C ILE A 81 2.43 8.32 -5.51
N GLY A 82 3.35 9.14 -5.00
CA GLY A 82 3.50 10.54 -5.40
C GLY A 82 3.94 10.70 -6.85
N LYS A 83 4.81 9.80 -7.35
CA LYS A 83 5.26 9.80 -8.74
C LYS A 83 4.17 9.29 -9.69
N ASP A 84 3.30 8.39 -9.24
CA ASP A 84 2.10 8.01 -9.98
C ASP A 84 1.08 9.16 -9.98
N MET A 85 0.88 9.87 -8.87
CA MET A 85 0.08 11.11 -8.83
C MET A 85 0.64 12.19 -9.76
N ASP A 86 1.95 12.43 -9.72
CA ASP A 86 2.60 13.39 -10.60
C ASP A 86 2.48 12.93 -12.05
N SER A 87 2.70 11.66 -12.38
CA SER A 87 2.59 11.16 -13.76
C SER A 87 1.15 11.18 -14.27
N HIS A 88 0.16 10.93 -13.41
CA HIS A 88 -1.26 10.95 -13.76
C HIS A 88 -1.75 12.39 -13.94
N ILE A 89 -1.34 13.33 -13.08
CA ILE A 89 -1.59 14.77 -13.24
C ILE A 89 -0.86 15.31 -14.47
N TRP A 90 0.39 14.90 -14.71
CA TRP A 90 1.17 15.31 -15.87
C TRP A 90 0.57 14.78 -17.17
N ASN A 91 0.09 13.54 -17.20
CA ASN A 91 -0.66 13.02 -18.35
C ASN A 91 -1.99 13.75 -18.52
N LEU A 92 -2.76 14.01 -17.46
CA LEU A 92 -4.00 14.80 -17.55
C LEU A 92 -3.80 16.26 -17.99
N LEU A 93 -2.61 16.83 -17.75
CA LEU A 93 -2.25 18.20 -18.16
C LEU A 93 -1.55 18.27 -19.52
N ASN A 94 -1.09 17.14 -20.08
CA ASN A 94 -0.41 17.08 -21.37
C ASN A 94 -1.13 16.20 -22.41
N ASP A 95 -2.28 15.60 -22.06
CA ASP A 95 -3.29 15.11 -23.01
C ASP A 95 -4.13 16.33 -23.48
N ASP A 96 -3.53 17.13 -24.37
CA ASP A 96 -4.19 18.11 -25.25
C ASP A 96 -3.51 18.04 -26.64
#